data_AF-A0A8C4Y343-F1
#
_entry.id   AF-A0A8C4Y343-F1
#
_cell.length_a   1.000
_cell.length_b   1.000
_cell.length_c   1.000
_cell.angle_alpha   90.00
_cell.angle_beta   90.00
_cell.angle_gamma   90.00
#
_symmetry.space_group_name_H-M   'P 1'
#
loop_
_entity.id
_entity.type
_entity.pdbx_description
1 polymer ?
#
loop_
_entity_poly.entity_id
_entity_poly.type
_entity_poly.pdbx_seq_one_letter_code
_entity_poly.pdbx_strand_id
1 'polypeptide(L)' 'LLLLLLPGAGEIIGGPEAQSHSRPYMAFVSRGIRRNRGSRCGGFLIREGVVVTAAHCDYNLP' A
#
# COMPACT_ATOMS: atom_id res chain seq x y z
N LEU A 1 3.66 -6.65 21.27
CA LEU A 1 2.61 -5.72 21.77
C LEU A 1 3.15 -4.30 22.00
N LEU A 2 4.42 -4.12 22.38
CA LEU A 2 5.04 -2.81 22.65
C LEU A 2 5.03 -1.81 21.47
N LEU A 3 5.09 -2.30 20.23
CA LEU A 3 5.12 -1.48 19.00
C LEU A 3 3.82 -0.69 18.76
N LEU A 4 2.67 -1.14 19.24
CA LEU A 4 1.38 -0.48 19.00
C LEU A 4 1.15 0.77 19.86
N LEU A 5 1.97 0.96 20.90
CA LEU A 5 1.88 2.11 21.81
C LEU A 5 2.77 3.28 21.37
N LEU A 6 3.60 3.08 20.34
CA LEU A 6 4.39 4.15 19.77
C LEU A 6 3.49 4.94 18.81
N PRO A 7 3.27 6.26 19.04
CA PRO A 7 2.73 7.11 17.98
C PRO A 7 3.63 6.94 16.75
N GLY A 8 3.05 6.53 15.63
CA GLY A 8 3.77 6.29 14.38
C GLY A 8 3.95 4.81 13.95
N ALA A 9 3.38 3.83 14.67
CA ALA A 9 3.45 2.41 14.30
C ALA A 9 2.81 2.03 12.93
N GLY A 10 2.20 3.00 12.24
CA GLY A 10 1.74 2.89 10.85
C GLY A 10 1.94 4.18 10.06
N GLU A 11 2.79 5.07 10.54
CA GLU A 11 3.08 6.37 9.94
C GLU A 11 4.46 6.32 9.28
N ILE A 12 4.62 7.07 8.19
CA ILE A 12 5.93 7.22 7.55
C ILE A 12 6.74 8.22 8.37
N ILE A 13 7.71 7.73 9.14
CA ILE A 13 8.57 8.57 9.99
C ILE A 13 9.82 9.00 9.20
N GLY A 14 10.17 10.28 9.28
CA GLY A 14 11.46 10.81 8.80
C GLY A 14 11.51 11.24 7.33
N GLY A 15 10.40 11.18 6.60
CA GLY A 15 10.27 11.69 5.23
C GLY A 15 9.40 12.95 5.16
N PRO A 16 9.55 13.78 4.11
CA PRO A 16 8.59 14.85 3.84
C PRO A 16 7.26 14.26 3.38
N GLU A 17 6.16 14.80 3.90
CA GLU A 17 4.82 14.47 3.42
C GLU A 17 4.69 14.83 1.93
N ALA A 18 4.11 13.93 1.14
CA ALA A 18 3.86 14.22 -0.27
C ALA A 18 2.75 15.29 -0.37
N GLN A 19 2.99 16.34 -1.17
CA GLN A 19 1.94 17.31 -1.47
C GLN A 19 0.71 16.59 -2.03
N SER A 20 -0.48 17.00 -1.59
CA SER A 20 -1.74 16.40 -2.04
C SER A 20 -1.81 16.29 -3.57
N HIS A 21 -2.17 15.11 -4.06
CA HIS A 21 -2.30 14.76 -5.48
C HIS A 21 -1.03 14.94 -6.35
N SER A 22 0.16 15.22 -5.78
CA SER A 22 1.43 15.35 -6.53
C SER A 22 1.97 14.03 -7.14
N ARG A 23 1.31 12.91 -6.79
CA ARG A 23 1.64 11.55 -7.23
C ARG A 23 0.38 10.87 -7.78
N PRO A 24 -0.20 11.37 -8.89
CA PRO A 24 -1.49 10.88 -9.40
C PRO A 24 -1.43 9.44 -9.92
N TYR A 25 -0.23 8.92 -10.15
CA TYR A 25 0.01 7.53 -10.53
C TYR A 25 0.04 6.57 -9.34
N MET A 26 0.06 7.02 -8.08
CA MET A 26 0.00 6.10 -6.94
C MET A 26 -1.37 5.43 -6.87
N ALA A 27 -1.37 4.10 -6.78
CA ALA A 27 -2.57 3.29 -6.64
C ALA A 27 -2.57 2.53 -5.31
N PHE A 28 -3.73 2.47 -4.66
CA PHE A 28 -3.96 1.60 -3.52
C PHE A 28 -4.45 0.23 -4.03
N VAL A 29 -3.66 -0.82 -3.81
CA VAL A 29 -3.98 -2.17 -4.22
C VAL A 29 -4.54 -2.94 -3.03
N SER A 30 -5.80 -3.32 -3.13
CA SER A 30 -6.53 -4.08 -2.10
C SER A 30 -7.16 -5.31 -2.73
N ARG A 31 -6.72 -6.50 -2.30
CA ARG A 31 -7.38 -7.74 -2.67
C ARG A 31 -8.48 -8.07 -1.66
N GLY A 32 -9.73 -8.05 -2.11
CA GLY A 32 -10.85 -8.56 -1.33
C GLY A 32 -10.89 -10.10 -1.35
N ILE A 33 -10.53 -10.77 -0.25
CA ILE A 33 -10.84 -12.20 -0.06
C ILE A 33 -11.77 -12.33 1.14
N ARG A 34 -12.89 -13.05 0.94
CA ARG A 34 -13.99 -13.27 1.89
C ARG A 34 -13.59 -13.98 3.20
N ARG A 35 -12.30 -14.24 3.45
CA ARG A 35 -11.81 -15.05 4.57
C ARG A 35 -10.45 -14.59 5.11
N ASN A 36 -10.39 -13.32 5.49
CA ASN A 36 -9.46 -12.76 6.47
C ASN A 36 -8.03 -12.45 5.96
N ARG A 37 -7.70 -11.15 5.95
CA ARG A 37 -6.42 -10.50 5.58
C ARG A 37 -6.07 -10.46 4.09
N GLY A 38 -6.79 -9.63 3.34
CA GLY A 38 -6.31 -9.14 2.04
C GLY A 38 -4.99 -8.37 2.21
N SER A 39 -4.05 -8.59 1.29
CA SER A 39 -2.84 -7.78 1.17
C SER A 39 -3.25 -6.32 0.88
N ARG A 40 -2.63 -5.39 1.61
CA ARG A 40 -2.71 -3.95 1.33
C ARG A 40 -1.35 -3.54 0.78
N CYS A 41 -1.32 -3.19 -0.49
CA CYS A 41 -0.11 -2.85 -1.19
C CYS A 41 -0.21 -1.51 -1.90
N GLY A 42 0.94 -0.95 -2.26
CA GLY A 42 1.03 0.11 -3.24
C GLY A 42 1.04 -0.43 -4.67
N GLY A 43 0.79 0.45 -5.62
CA GLY A 43 0.96 0.22 -7.04
C GLY A 43 1.16 1.52 -7.81
N PHE A 44 1.48 1.40 -9.09
CA PHE A 44 1.69 2.54 -9.99
C PHE A 44 0.84 2.38 -11.25
N LEU A 45 0.03 3.38 -11.58
CA LEU A 45 -0.67 3.48 -12.85
C LEU A 45 0.34 3.78 -13.96
N ILE A 46 0.60 2.81 -14.84
CA ILE A 46 1.57 2.96 -15.94
C ILE A 46 0.90 3.32 -17.26
N ARG A 47 -0.38 2.94 -17.43
CA ARG A 47 -1.25 3.23 -18.57
C ARG A 47 -2.70 3.19 -18.12
N GLU A 48 -3.61 3.71 -18.93
CA GLU A 48 -5.05 3.64 -18.67
C GLU A 48 -5.47 2.18 -18.40
N GLY A 49 -6.12 1.93 -17.27
CA GLY A 49 -6.56 0.60 -16.84
C GLY A 49 -5.46 -0.36 -16.38
N VAL A 50 -4.18 0.05 -16.34
CA VAL A 50 -3.05 -0.85 -16.01
C VAL A 50 -2.23 -0.33 -14.83
N VAL A 51 -2.25 -1.08 -13.72
CA VAL A 51 -1.46 -0.84 -12.51
C VAL A 51 -0.39 -1.92 -12.36
N VAL A 52 0.86 -1.51 -12.11
CA VAL A 52 1.94 -2.42 -11.71
C VAL A 52 2.06 -2.45 -10.18
N THR A 53 2.27 -3.65 -9.63
CA THR A 53 2.47 -3.90 -8.20
C THR A 53 3.40 -5.08 -8.00
N ALA A 54 3.78 -5.40 -6.76
CA ALA A 54 4.61 -6.56 -6.48
C ALA A 54 3.82 -7.87 -6.65
N ALA A 55 4.47 -8.93 -7.14
CA ALA A 55 3.82 -10.22 -7.37
C ALA A 55 3.22 -10.85 -6.09
N HIS A 56 3.86 -10.65 -4.93
CA HIS A 56 3.36 -11.11 -3.63
C HIS A 56 2.15 -10.30 -3.12
N CYS A 57 1.83 -9.17 -3.75
CA CYS A 57 0.57 -8.50 -3.49
C CYS A 57 -0.57 -9.27 -4.15
N ASP A 58 -0.26 -10.09 -5.18
CA ASP A 58 -1.26 -10.91 -5.85
C ASP A 58 -1.57 -12.21 -5.06
N TYR A 59 -0.53 -12.94 -4.70
CA TYR A 59 -0.65 -14.15 -3.89
C TYR A 59 0.02 -13.88 -2.56
N ASN A 60 -0.58 -14.28 -1.43
CA ASN A 60 0.05 -14.20 -0.09
C ASN A 60 1.24 -15.17 0.05
N LEU A 61 2.11 -15.21 -0.97
CA LEU A 61 3.39 -15.86 -0.94
C LEU A 61 4.33 -14.93 -0.17
N PRO A 62 5.08 -15.44 0.83
CA PRO A 62 6.04 -14.65 1.59
C PRO A 62 7.14 -14.04 0.73
#